data_AF-A0A8T4XMI1-F1
#
_entry.id   AF-A0A8T4XMI1-F1
#
_cell.length_a   1.000
_cell.length_b   1.000
_cell.length_c   1.000
_cell.angle_alpha   90.00
_cell.angle_beta   90.00
_cell.angle_gamma   90.00
#
_symmetry.space_group_name_H-M   'P 1'
#
loop_
_entity.id
_entity.type
_entity.pdbx_description
1 polymer ?
#
loop_
_entity_poly.entity_id
_entity_poly.type
_entity_poly.pdbx_seq_one_letter_code
_entity_poly.pdbx_strand_id
1 'polypeptide(L)'
;MSTTSKDFVLNVLREMFNDVVSASLSESAAETIIFVLRSRLGGDPFEVLWKRPRAVYEELKRVFGDGTDVLIGLWVKAFKRRAETDVDPEKFLQLLQQGSSESVKEIRQMLRELATAYHKASRKGEGR
;
A
#
# COMPACT_ATOMS: atom_id res chain seq x y z
N MET A 1 19.61 -10.26 -9.16
CA MET A 1 18.43 -9.82 -8.39
C MET A 1 17.22 -10.02 -9.28
N SER A 2 16.27 -10.88 -8.89
CA SER A 2 15.04 -11.06 -9.67
C SER A 2 14.24 -9.77 -9.62
N THR A 3 14.12 -9.07 -10.75
CA THR A 3 13.29 -7.87 -10.85
C THR A 3 11.83 -8.29 -10.67
N THR A 4 11.29 -8.11 -9.46
CA THR A 4 9.87 -8.36 -9.20
C THR A 4 9.05 -7.49 -10.15
N SER A 5 8.24 -8.14 -11.00
CA SER A 5 7.43 -7.45 -12.01
C SER A 5 6.48 -6.46 -11.32
N LYS A 6 6.30 -5.29 -11.93
CA LYS A 6 5.36 -4.26 -11.47
C LYS A 6 3.97 -4.86 -11.23
N ASP A 7 3.48 -5.67 -12.17
CA ASP A 7 2.13 -6.21 -12.11
C ASP A 7 1.95 -7.18 -10.94
N PHE A 8 2.99 -7.96 -10.62
CA PHE A 8 3.01 -8.77 -9.40
C PHE A 8 2.89 -7.90 -8.15
N VAL A 9 3.69 -6.84 -8.05
CA VAL A 9 3.63 -5.93 -6.89
C VAL A 9 2.25 -5.34 -6.75
N LEU A 10 1.67 -4.82 -7.84
CA LEU A 10 0.35 -4.20 -7.79
C LEU A 10 -0.76 -5.17 -7.40
N ASN A 11 -0.72 -6.41 -7.90
CA ASN A 11 -1.71 -7.43 -7.52
C ASN A 11 -1.62 -7.73 -6.03
N VAL A 12 -0.41 -7.95 -5.52
CA VAL A 12 -0.19 -8.23 -4.10
C VAL A 12 -0.63 -7.04 -3.24
N LEU A 13 -0.32 -5.79 -3.63
CA LEU A 13 -0.76 -4.60 -2.90
C LEU A 13 -2.28 -4.44 -2.84
N ARG A 14 -3.01 -4.85 -3.89
CA ARG A 14 -4.49 -4.85 -3.92
C ARG A 14 -5.05 -5.83 -2.91
N GLU A 15 -4.58 -7.08 -2.96
CA GLU A 15 -4.96 -8.13 -2.01
C GLU A 15 -4.67 -7.68 -0.57
N MET A 16 -3.44 -7.23 -0.35
CA MET A 16 -2.97 -6.65 0.91
C MET A 16 -3.89 -5.55 1.44
N PHE A 17 -4.22 -4.55 0.62
CA PHE A 17 -5.10 -3.45 1.02
C PHE A 17 -6.49 -3.94 1.41
N ASN A 18 -7.10 -4.79 0.58
CA ASN A 18 -8.39 -5.38 0.89
C ASN A 18 -8.34 -6.14 2.21
N ASP A 19 -7.35 -7.01 2.42
CA ASP A 19 -7.27 -7.82 3.64
C ASP A 19 -7.11 -6.98 4.92
N VAL A 20 -6.40 -5.85 4.84
CA VAL A 20 -6.17 -4.98 6.00
C VAL A 20 -7.38 -4.09 6.28
N VAL A 21 -7.93 -3.46 5.25
CA VAL A 21 -9.05 -2.53 5.42
C VAL A 21 -10.33 -3.30 5.75
N SER A 22 -10.57 -4.44 5.10
CA SER A 22 -11.71 -5.30 5.41
C SER A 22 -11.67 -5.82 6.85
N ALA A 23 -10.49 -6.19 7.35
CA ALA A 23 -10.34 -6.63 8.74
C ALA A 23 -10.47 -5.50 9.77
N SER A 24 -10.24 -4.25 9.37
CA SER A 24 -10.22 -3.11 10.31
C SER A 24 -11.52 -2.30 10.31
N LEU A 25 -12.21 -2.21 9.18
CA LEU A 25 -13.38 -1.35 8.99
C LEU A 25 -14.60 -2.10 8.43
N SER A 26 -14.40 -2.89 7.38
CA SER A 26 -15.35 -3.83 6.72
C SER A 26 -14.99 -3.97 5.24
N GLU A 27 -15.47 -5.03 4.59
CA GLU A 27 -15.29 -5.23 3.16
C GLU A 27 -15.87 -4.08 2.32
N SER A 28 -17.09 -3.63 2.64
CA SER A 28 -17.73 -2.49 1.98
C SER A 28 -16.94 -1.19 2.16
N ALA A 29 -16.25 -1.02 3.30
CA ALA A 29 -15.37 0.12 3.49
C ALA A 29 -14.17 0.04 2.53
N ALA A 30 -13.49 -1.09 2.42
CA ALA A 30 -12.36 -1.27 1.50
C ALA A 30 -12.74 -0.92 0.05
N GLU A 31 -13.87 -1.44 -0.43
CA GLU A 31 -14.41 -1.14 -1.76
C GLU A 31 -14.72 0.35 -1.93
N THR A 32 -15.35 0.97 -0.94
CA THR A 32 -15.68 2.40 -0.97
C THR A 32 -14.44 3.26 -1.05
N ILE A 33 -13.39 2.96 -0.28
CA ILE A 33 -12.12 3.70 -0.33
C ILE A 33 -11.49 3.58 -1.73
N ILE A 34 -11.42 2.36 -2.28
CA ILE A 34 -10.87 2.14 -3.63
C ILE A 34 -11.69 2.88 -4.68
N PHE A 35 -13.02 2.84 -4.59
CA PHE A 35 -13.92 3.51 -5.52
C PHE A 35 -13.71 5.03 -5.49
N VAL A 36 -13.69 5.62 -4.29
CA VAL A 36 -13.46 7.07 -4.13
C VAL A 36 -12.10 7.47 -4.69
N LEU A 37 -11.03 6.73 -4.36
CA LEU A 37 -9.70 7.00 -4.89
C LEU A 37 -9.65 6.88 -6.41
N ARG A 38 -10.28 5.85 -6.99
CA ARG A 38 -10.32 5.65 -8.44
C ARG A 38 -11.01 6.83 -9.14
N SER A 39 -12.13 7.30 -8.59
CA SER A 39 -12.85 8.45 -9.13
C SER A 39 -12.01 9.74 -9.11
N ARG A 40 -11.25 9.96 -8.03
CA ARG A 40 -10.45 11.18 -7.84
C ARG A 40 -9.12 11.17 -8.58
N LEU A 41 -8.48 10.01 -8.70
CA LEU A 41 -7.20 9.85 -9.38
C LEU A 41 -7.31 9.61 -10.88
N GLY A 42 -8.52 9.34 -11.39
CA GLY A 42 -8.78 9.07 -12.81
C GLY A 42 -8.21 7.74 -13.29
N GLY A 43 -8.03 6.77 -12.40
CA GLY A 43 -7.41 5.49 -12.72
C GLY A 43 -7.24 4.58 -11.51
N ASP A 44 -6.60 3.43 -11.70
CA ASP A 44 -6.32 2.49 -10.61
C ASP A 44 -5.42 3.14 -9.53
N PRO A 45 -5.88 3.24 -8.27
CA PRO A 45 -5.11 3.85 -7.18
C PRO A 45 -3.73 3.22 -6.97
N PHE A 46 -3.57 1.91 -7.20
CA PHE A 46 -2.31 1.19 -7.01
C PHE A 46 -1.32 1.46 -8.15
N GLU A 47 -1.82 1.60 -9.39
CA GLU A 47 -1.03 2.10 -10.52
C GLU A 47 -0.53 3.53 -10.27
N VAL A 48 -1.40 4.37 -9.70
CA VAL A 48 -1.04 5.74 -9.36
C VAL A 48 -0.07 5.77 -8.18
N LEU A 49 -0.22 4.91 -7.17
CA LEU A 49 0.72 4.77 -6.05
C LEU A 49 2.13 4.44 -6.56
N TRP A 50 2.24 3.56 -7.56
CA TRP A 50 3.51 3.22 -8.18
C TRP A 50 4.14 4.39 -8.96
N LYS A 51 3.32 5.17 -9.68
CA LYS A 51 3.80 6.23 -10.57
C LYS A 51 4.02 7.56 -9.85
N ARG A 52 3.05 7.96 -9.03
CA ARG A 52 2.90 9.27 -8.36
C ARG A 52 2.37 9.06 -6.92
N PRO A 53 3.17 8.48 -6.01
CA PRO A 53 2.73 8.13 -4.66
C PRO A 53 2.14 9.29 -3.87
N ARG A 54 2.75 10.49 -3.99
CA ARG A 54 2.25 11.70 -3.34
C ARG A 54 0.83 12.08 -3.74
N ALA A 55 0.44 11.85 -5.00
CA ALA A 55 -0.92 12.12 -5.44
C ALA A 55 -1.95 11.22 -4.72
N VAL A 56 -1.59 9.96 -4.44
CA VAL A 56 -2.45 9.06 -3.66
C VAL A 56 -2.56 9.54 -2.21
N TYR A 57 -1.45 9.95 -1.61
CA TYR A 57 -1.44 10.53 -0.27
C TYR A 57 -2.35 11.77 -0.17
N GLU A 58 -2.21 12.70 -1.12
CA GLU A 58 -3.01 13.93 -1.15
C GLU A 58 -4.52 13.64 -1.31
N GLU A 59 -4.91 12.68 -2.15
CA GLU A 59 -6.32 12.29 -2.27
C GLU A 59 -6.84 11.59 -1.01
N LEU A 60 -6.05 10.71 -0.40
CA LEU A 60 -6.41 10.15 0.90
C LEU A 60 -6.57 11.26 1.95
N LYS A 61 -5.68 12.26 1.98
CA LYS A 61 -5.76 13.42 2.88
C LYS A 61 -7.02 14.24 2.66
N ARG A 62 -7.43 14.42 1.41
CA ARG A 62 -8.69 15.11 1.07
C ARG A 62 -9.94 14.36 1.53
N VAL A 63 -9.88 13.03 1.60
CA VAL A 63 -11.03 12.19 1.98
C VAL A 63 -11.09 11.97 3.49
N PHE A 64 -9.95 11.69 4.13
CA PHE A 64 -9.89 11.26 5.53
C PHE A 64 -9.27 12.29 6.48
N GLY A 65 -8.76 13.41 5.96
CA GLY A 65 -8.12 14.44 6.79
C GLY A 65 -6.95 13.88 7.59
N ASP A 66 -6.95 14.08 8.90
CA ASP A 66 -5.89 13.56 9.79
C ASP A 66 -5.92 12.04 9.95
N GLY A 67 -7.03 11.39 9.57
CA GLY A 67 -7.12 9.92 9.53
C GLY A 67 -6.24 9.25 8.47
N THR A 68 -5.72 9.99 7.49
CA THR A 68 -4.87 9.45 6.42
C THR A 68 -3.58 8.83 6.93
N ASP A 69 -2.89 9.53 7.82
CA ASP A 69 -1.60 9.07 8.35
C ASP A 69 -1.80 7.81 9.21
N VAL A 70 -2.92 7.76 9.95
CA VAL A 70 -3.35 6.58 10.71
C VAL A 70 -3.65 5.40 9.77
N LEU A 71 -4.43 5.61 8.71
CA LEU A 71 -4.79 4.56 7.76
C LEU A 71 -3.54 3.97 7.06
N ILE A 72 -2.64 4.82 6.58
CA ILE A 72 -1.40 4.39 5.94
C ILE A 72 -0.50 3.67 6.95
N GLY A 73 -0.37 4.21 8.16
CA GLY A 73 0.38 3.57 9.23
C GLY A 73 -0.17 2.19 9.60
N LEU A 74 -1.50 2.05 9.70
CA LEU A 74 -2.18 0.78 9.95
C LEU A 74 -1.93 -0.22 8.81
N TRP A 75 -2.02 0.25 7.56
CA TRP A 75 -1.74 -0.55 6.37
C TRP A 75 -0.32 -1.13 6.44
N VAL A 76 0.72 -0.29 6.55
CA VAL A 76 2.11 -0.77 6.60
C VAL A 76 2.41 -1.62 7.85
N LYS A 77 1.91 -1.23 9.03
CA LYS A 77 2.08 -2.00 10.28
C LYS A 77 1.43 -3.38 10.20
N ALA A 78 0.25 -3.48 9.59
CA ALA A 78 -0.42 -4.76 9.42
C ALA A 78 0.43 -5.72 8.56
N PHE A 79 1.13 -5.23 7.54
CA PHE A 79 2.04 -6.08 6.76
C PHE A 79 3.31 -6.42 7.48
N LYS A 80 3.92 -5.46 8.18
CA LYS A 80 5.10 -5.74 9.01
C LYS A 80 4.84 -6.92 9.95
N ARG A 81 3.65 -6.97 10.56
CA ARG A 81 3.23 -8.10 11.41
C ARG A 81 3.01 -9.41 10.65
N ARG A 82 2.49 -9.36 9.42
CA ARG A 82 2.13 -10.55 8.63
C ARG A 82 3.30 -11.13 7.82
N ALA A 83 4.31 -10.32 7.48
CA ALA A 83 5.26 -10.65 6.42
C ALA A 83 6.75 -10.64 6.84
N GLU A 84 7.08 -10.47 8.13
CA GLU A 84 8.49 -10.40 8.61
C GLU A 84 9.37 -9.48 7.73
N THR A 85 8.94 -8.23 7.58
CA THR A 85 9.65 -7.23 6.77
C THR A 85 10.19 -6.10 7.64
N ASP A 86 11.36 -5.57 7.24
CA ASP A 86 12.01 -4.42 7.88
C ASP A 86 11.48 -3.07 7.41
N VAL A 87 10.48 -3.04 6.51
CA VAL A 87 9.89 -1.79 6.05
C VAL A 87 9.34 -1.01 7.24
N ASP A 88 9.82 0.22 7.39
CA ASP A 88 9.43 1.15 8.43
C ASP A 88 8.19 1.96 8.01
N PRO A 89 7.05 1.83 8.72
CA PRO A 89 5.84 2.59 8.46
C PRO A 89 6.03 4.11 8.47
N GLU A 90 6.86 4.63 9.39
CA GLU A 90 7.06 6.07 9.54
C GLU A 90 7.87 6.63 8.38
N LYS A 91 8.95 5.93 8.01
CA LYS A 91 9.74 6.25 6.82
C LYS A 91 8.89 6.18 5.55
N PHE A 92 8.05 5.14 5.41
CA PHE A 92 7.16 5.01 4.26
C PHE A 92 6.21 6.21 4.12
N LEU A 93 5.60 6.63 5.23
CA LEU A 93 4.71 7.80 5.27
C LEU A 93 5.45 9.10 4.91
N GLN A 94 6.65 9.31 5.47
CA GLN A 94 7.47 10.50 5.15
C GLN A 94 7.79 10.57 3.65
N LEU A 95 8.16 9.45 3.03
CA LEU A 95 8.47 9.39 1.61
C LEU A 95 7.24 9.71 0.73
N LEU A 96 6.05 9.27 1.13
CA LEU A 96 4.80 9.59 0.44
C LEU A 96 4.54 11.11 0.43
N GLN A 97 4.82 11.78 1.55
CA GLN A 97 4.61 13.22 1.71
C GLN A 97 5.61 14.05 0.90
N GLN A 98 6.87 13.61 0.80
CA GLN A 98 7.92 14.31 0.06
C GLN A 98 7.62 14.37 -1.45
N GLY A 99 7.35 13.22 -2.07
CA GLY A 99 7.07 13.13 -3.51
C GLY A 99 8.25 13.47 -4.43
N SER A 100 9.49 13.51 -3.92
CA SER A 100 10.69 13.71 -4.75
C SER A 100 10.96 12.49 -5.63
N SER A 101 11.78 12.64 -6.67
CA SER A 101 12.13 11.52 -7.56
C SER A 101 12.89 10.41 -6.82
N GLU A 102 13.67 10.74 -5.81
CA GLU A 102 14.33 9.80 -4.91
C GLU A 102 13.31 9.07 -4.03
N SER A 103 12.39 9.82 -3.41
CA SER A 103 11.33 9.23 -2.58
C SER A 103 10.48 8.24 -3.38
N VAL A 104 10.18 8.53 -4.64
CA VAL A 104 9.43 7.63 -5.54
C VAL A 104 10.20 6.32 -5.79
N LYS A 105 11.52 6.39 -6.02
CA LYS A 105 12.35 5.19 -6.22
C LYS A 105 12.36 4.33 -4.96
N GLU A 106 12.51 4.97 -3.81
CA GLU A 106 12.57 4.28 -2.53
C GLU A 106 11.22 3.65 -2.15
N ILE A 107 10.10 4.35 -2.35
CA ILE A 107 8.76 3.77 -2.19
C ILE A 107 8.59 2.53 -3.06
N ARG A 108 8.99 2.58 -4.34
CA ARG A 108 8.89 1.40 -5.22
C ARG A 108 9.72 0.23 -4.69
N GLN A 109 10.87 0.49 -4.08
CA GLN A 109 11.68 -0.55 -3.46
C GLN A 109 10.97 -1.14 -2.24
N MET A 110 10.44 -0.30 -1.34
CA MET A 110 9.66 -0.76 -0.18
C MET A 110 8.41 -1.56 -0.59
N LEU A 111 7.70 -1.13 -1.64
CA LEU A 111 6.54 -1.85 -2.17
C LEU A 111 6.92 -3.23 -2.73
N ARG A 112 8.09 -3.36 -3.37
CA ARG A 112 8.60 -4.66 -3.83
C ARG A 112 8.93 -5.58 -2.68
N GLU A 113 9.58 -5.05 -1.64
CA GLU A 113 9.93 -5.80 -0.43
C GLU A 113 8.66 -6.28 0.27
N LEU A 114 7.70 -5.38 0.47
CA LEU A 114 6.39 -5.71 1.03
C LEU A 114 5.68 -6.80 0.23
N ALA A 115 5.58 -6.66 -1.08
CA ALA A 115 4.88 -7.63 -1.93
C ALA A 115 5.56 -9.00 -1.93
N THR A 116 6.89 -9.03 -1.97
CA THR A 116 7.66 -10.29 -1.94
C THR A 116 7.48 -10.99 -0.60
N ALA A 117 7.56 -10.23 0.49
CA ALA A 117 7.42 -10.74 1.84
C ALA A 117 5.98 -11.27 2.09
N TYR A 118 4.97 -10.50 1.68
CA TYR A 118 3.57 -10.89 1.81
C TYR A 118 3.26 -12.17 1.05
N HIS A 119 3.64 -12.24 -0.23
CA HIS A 119 3.40 -13.43 -1.05
C HIS A 119 4.07 -14.68 -0.45
N LYS A 120 5.28 -14.55 0.10
CA LYS A 120 5.97 -15.64 0.80
C LYS A 120 5.23 -16.09 2.06
N ALA A 121 4.66 -15.14 2.82
CA ALA A 121 3.92 -15.43 4.04
C ALA A 121 2.57 -16.12 3.74
N SER A 122 1.82 -15.64 2.75
CA SER A 122 0.51 -16.22 2.38
C SER A 122 0.65 -17.69 1.94
N ARG A 123 1.71 -18.04 1.20
CA ARG A 123 1.96 -19.45 0.80
C ARG A 123 2.39 -20.38 1.93
N LYS A 124 2.89 -19.84 3.05
CA LYS A 124 3.20 -20.66 4.24
C LYS A 124 1.95 -20.98 5.08
N GLY A 125 0.89 -20.17 4.96
CA GLY A 125 -0.37 -20.37 5.68
C GLY A 125 -1.28 -21.45 5.09
N GLU A 126 -1.20 -21.70 3.78
CA GLU A 126 -2.04 -22.68 3.06
C GLU A 126 -1.58 -24.14 3.20
N GLY A 127 -0.50 -24.40 3.94
CA GLY A 127 0.09 -25.73 4.12
C GLY A 127 -0.11 -26.34 5.51
N ARG A 128 -1.09 -25.89 6.29
CA ARG A 128 -1.42 -26.43 7.62
C ARG A 128 -2.86 -26.90 7.71
#